data_AF-A0A957AUV5-F1
#
_entry.id   AF-A0A957AUV5-F1
#
_cell.length_a   1.000
_cell.length_b   1.000
_cell.length_c   1.000
_cell.angle_alpha   90.00
_cell.angle_beta   90.00
_cell.angle_gamma   90.00
#
_symmetry.space_group_name_H-M   'P 1'
#
loop_
_entity.id
_entity.type
_entity.pdbx_description
1 polymer ?
#
loop_
_entity_poly.entity_id
_entity_poly.type
_entity_poly.pdbx_seq_one_letter_code
_entity_poly.pdbx_strand_id
1 'polypeptide(L)'
;ADPAATDEFRRSTYDEAPSVFDLVDETAPQLMGLSTRGVVHVKTVYSAINLVRRTPPGPVFAAVVSNPRFQEVGDGEFGMAR
;
A
#
# COMPACT_ATOMS: atom_id res chain seq x y z
N ALA A 1 -22.72 -2.34 -14.47
CA ALA A 1 -22.42 -1.66 -13.19
C ALA A 1 -21.36 -0.61 -13.47
N ASP A 2 -21.52 0.60 -12.95
CA ASP A 2 -20.53 1.67 -13.07
C ASP A 2 -19.40 1.45 -12.03
N PRO A 3 -18.15 1.19 -12.47
CA PRO A 3 -17.03 1.00 -11.57
C PRO A 3 -16.73 2.25 -10.73
N ALA A 4 -16.98 3.46 -11.25
CA ALA A 4 -16.69 4.71 -10.56
C ALA A 4 -17.67 4.95 -9.40
N ALA A 5 -18.97 4.79 -9.63
CA ALA A 5 -19.99 4.87 -8.59
C ALA A 5 -19.79 3.83 -7.47
N THR A 6 -19.30 2.63 -7.82
CA THR A 6 -18.98 1.60 -6.83
C THR A 6 -17.77 1.99 -5.99
N ASP A 7 -16.76 2.61 -6.60
CA ASP A 7 -15.58 3.09 -5.87
C ASP A 7 -15.91 4.27 -4.96
N GLU A 8 -16.77 5.18 -5.40
CA GLU A 8 -17.25 6.31 -4.60
C GLU A 8 -18.03 5.85 -3.35
N PHE A 9 -18.99 4.93 -3.53
CA PHE A 9 -19.75 4.35 -2.42
C PHE A 9 -18.85 3.61 -1.41
N ARG A 10 -17.86 2.87 -1.93
CA ARG A 10 -16.84 2.22 -1.10
C ARG A 10 -16.04 3.28 -0.33
N ARG A 11 -15.65 4.38 -0.97
CA ARG A 11 -14.85 5.46 -0.38
C ARG A 11 -15.58 6.14 0.77
N SER A 12 -16.85 6.49 0.61
CA SER A 12 -17.68 7.08 1.67
C SER A 12 -17.89 6.16 2.88
N THR A 13 -17.74 4.84 2.69
CA THR A 13 -17.84 3.87 3.80
C THR A 13 -16.56 3.83 4.65
N TYR A 14 -15.44 4.35 4.14
CA TYR A 14 -14.13 4.27 4.79
C TYR A 14 -13.65 5.59 5.42
N ASP A 15 -14.48 6.63 5.47
CA ASP A 15 -14.06 7.97 5.92
C ASP A 15 -13.65 8.04 7.42
N GLU A 16 -13.97 7.01 8.22
CA GLU A 16 -13.48 6.89 9.62
C GLU A 16 -12.31 5.90 9.79
N ALA A 17 -11.89 5.20 8.73
CA ALA A 17 -10.81 4.22 8.79
C ALA A 17 -9.44 4.84 8.44
N PRO A 18 -8.31 4.28 8.92
CA PRO A 18 -6.97 4.71 8.50
C PRO A 18 -6.88 4.77 6.98
N SER A 19 -6.28 5.84 6.45
CA SER A 19 -6.15 6.01 5.01
C SER A 19 -5.27 4.89 4.42
N VAL A 20 -5.36 4.68 3.10
CA VAL A 20 -4.46 3.71 2.44
C VAL A 20 -2.99 4.11 2.65
N PHE A 21 -2.70 5.40 2.77
CA PHE A 21 -1.36 5.90 3.07
C PHE A 21 -0.90 5.50 4.47
N ASP A 22 -1.76 5.66 5.48
CA ASP A 22 -1.44 5.26 6.86
C ASP A 22 -1.19 3.75 6.94
N LEU A 23 -2.05 2.96 6.29
CA LEU A 23 -1.88 1.50 6.24
C LEU A 23 -0.58 1.09 5.54
N VAL A 24 -0.19 1.78 4.46
CA VAL A 24 1.10 1.56 3.78
C VAL A 24 2.27 1.92 4.69
N ASP A 25 2.22 3.07 5.35
CA ASP A 25 3.31 3.56 6.20
C ASP A 25 3.56 2.66 7.39
N GLU A 26 2.51 2.06 7.97
CA GLU A 26 2.62 1.10 9.05
C GLU A 26 3.01 -0.30 8.57
N THR A 27 2.41 -0.79 7.49
CA THR A 27 2.55 -2.21 7.07
C THR A 27 3.84 -2.48 6.31
N ALA A 28 4.25 -1.58 5.40
CA ALA A 28 5.39 -1.84 4.53
C ALA A 28 6.72 -2.04 5.29
N PRO A 29 7.08 -1.22 6.31
CA PRO A 29 8.30 -1.44 7.10
C PRO A 29 8.32 -2.79 7.83
N GLN A 30 7.16 -3.24 8.32
CA GLN A 30 7.06 -4.55 8.98
C GLN A 30 7.36 -5.68 7.99
N LEU A 31 6.79 -5.61 6.78
CA LEU A 31 7.06 -6.58 5.72
C LEU A 31 8.52 -6.56 5.26
N MET A 32 9.13 -5.36 5.15
CA MET A 32 10.56 -5.23 4.86
C MET A 32 11.43 -5.87 5.94
N GLY A 33 11.06 -5.71 7.22
CA GLY A 33 11.76 -6.31 8.35
C GLY A 33 11.70 -7.84 8.41
N LEU A 34 10.72 -8.46 7.75
CA LEU A 34 10.63 -9.92 7.59
C LEU A 34 11.50 -10.45 6.43
N SER A 35 11.99 -9.56 5.57
CA SER A 35 12.85 -9.90 4.43
C SER A 35 14.33 -9.87 4.83
N THR A 36 15.10 -10.88 4.43
CA THR A 36 16.56 -10.91 4.67
C THR A 36 17.31 -9.80 3.93
N ARG A 37 16.70 -9.24 2.87
CA ARG A 37 17.25 -8.13 2.08
C ARG A 37 16.77 -6.76 2.57
N GLY A 38 15.83 -6.70 3.52
CA GLY A 38 15.23 -5.45 3.98
C GLY A 38 14.34 -4.77 2.93
N VAL A 39 13.84 -5.53 1.95
CA VAL A 39 12.98 -5.01 0.87
C VAL A 39 11.71 -5.83 0.73
N VAL A 40 10.65 -5.19 0.24
CA VAL A 40 9.35 -5.80 -0.03
C VAL A 40 8.88 -5.44 -1.45
N HIS A 41 8.33 -6.42 -2.16
CA HIS A 41 7.70 -6.17 -3.46
C HIS A 41 6.35 -5.47 -3.27
N VAL A 42 6.04 -4.45 -4.08
CA VAL A 42 4.84 -3.61 -3.97
C VAL A 42 3.52 -4.41 -4.04
N LYS A 43 3.49 -5.49 -4.83
CA LYS A 43 2.38 -6.46 -4.84
C LYS A 43 2.15 -7.18 -3.51
N THR A 44 3.20 -7.43 -2.73
CA THR A 44 3.08 -8.03 -1.39
C THR A 44 2.44 -7.04 -0.42
N VAL A 45 2.84 -5.77 -0.48
CA VAL A 45 2.22 -4.68 0.30
C VAL A 45 0.74 -4.58 -0.05
N TYR A 46 0.38 -4.60 -1.35
CA TYR A 46 -1.01 -4.64 -1.79
C TYR A 46 -1.78 -5.84 -1.24
N SER A 47 -1.23 -7.05 -1.35
CA SER A 47 -1.90 -8.25 -0.83
C SER A 47 -2.17 -8.13 0.67
N ALA A 48 -1.20 -7.64 1.45
CA ALA A 48 -1.36 -7.44 2.89
C ALA A 48 -2.43 -6.38 3.21
N ILE A 49 -2.40 -5.23 2.55
CA ILE A 49 -3.39 -4.18 2.75
C ILE A 49 -4.78 -4.65 2.33
N ASN A 50 -4.89 -5.38 1.22
CA ASN A 50 -6.16 -5.86 0.71
C ASN A 50 -6.82 -6.91 1.63
N LEU A 51 -6.07 -7.55 2.54
CA LEU A 51 -6.62 -8.42 3.59
C LEU A 51 -7.35 -7.62 4.68
N VAL A 52 -6.84 -6.44 5.04
CA VAL A 52 -7.42 -5.59 6.10
C VAL A 52 -8.40 -4.55 5.56
N ARG A 53 -8.20 -4.10 4.32
CA ARG A 53 -9.04 -3.12 3.63
C ARG A 53 -9.10 -3.43 2.14
N ARG A 54 -10.27 -3.87 1.68
CA ARG A 54 -10.56 -4.05 0.24
C ARG A 54 -10.35 -2.73 -0.50
N THR A 55 -9.33 -2.69 -1.33
CA THR A 55 -8.94 -1.50 -2.10
C THR A 55 -8.34 -1.93 -3.44
N PRO A 56 -8.51 -1.17 -4.53
CA PRO A 56 -7.77 -1.44 -5.76
C PRO A 56 -6.26 -1.28 -5.55
N PRO A 57 -5.41 -1.91 -6.39
CA PRO A 57 -3.96 -1.83 -6.27
C PRO A 57 -3.41 -0.42 -6.52
N GLY A 58 -4.05 0.37 -7.40
CA GLY A 58 -3.58 1.71 -7.79
C GLY A 58 -3.29 2.64 -6.59
N PRO A 59 -4.23 2.87 -5.67
CA PRO A 59 -4.00 3.68 -4.47
C PRO A 59 -2.88 3.16 -3.57
N VAL A 60 -2.73 1.83 -3.42
CA VAL A 60 -1.64 1.25 -2.62
C VAL A 60 -0.29 1.51 -3.28
N PHE A 61 -0.21 1.30 -4.58
CA PHE A 61 1.02 1.53 -5.34
C PHE A 61 1.40 3.01 -5.33
N ALA A 62 0.42 3.90 -5.51
CA ALA A 62 0.62 5.34 -5.38
C ALA A 62 1.15 5.72 -3.99
N ALA A 63 0.57 5.15 -2.93
CA ALA A 63 1.03 5.39 -1.56
C ALA A 63 2.46 4.88 -1.31
N VAL A 64 2.85 3.73 -1.86
CA VAL A 64 4.24 3.23 -1.76
C VAL A 64 5.21 4.13 -2.53
N VAL A 65 4.89 4.47 -3.78
CA VAL A 65 5.78 5.24 -4.68
C VAL A 65 5.96 6.69 -4.22
N SER A 66 4.91 7.30 -3.65
CA SER A 66 4.95 8.69 -3.21
C SER A 66 5.42 8.88 -1.77
N ASN A 67 5.62 7.80 -1.01
CA ASN A 67 6.08 7.91 0.38
C ASN A 67 7.61 8.09 0.42
N PRO A 68 8.12 9.24 0.90
CA PRO A 68 9.55 9.55 0.90
C PRO A 68 10.38 8.66 1.85
N ARG A 69 9.73 7.89 2.74
CA ARG A 69 10.40 6.91 3.61
C ARG A 69 10.83 5.66 2.84
N PHE A 70 10.34 5.46 1.62
CA PHE A 70 10.63 4.29 0.81
C PHE A 70 11.43 4.67 -0.43
N GLN A 71 12.28 3.75 -0.85
CA GLN A 71 13.07 3.86 -2.07
C GLN A 71 12.90 2.60 -2.90
N GLU A 72 12.62 2.77 -4.20
CA GLU A 72 12.60 1.65 -5.14
C GLU A 72 14.04 1.16 -5.39
N VAL A 73 14.23 -0.16 -5.28
CA VAL A 73 15.52 -0.81 -5.55
C VAL A 73 15.56 -1.53 -6.91
N GLY A 74 14.40 -1.62 -7.59
CA GLY A 74 14.22 -2.26 -8.89
C GLY A 74 13.10 -3.30 -8.88
N ASP A 75 12.51 -3.57 -10.05
CA ASP A 75 11.47 -4.59 -10.25
C ASP A 75 10.27 -4.50 -9.27
N GLY A 76 9.92 -3.28 -8.84
CA GLY A 76 8.84 -3.06 -7.87
C GLY A 76 9.18 -3.50 -6.44
N GLU A 77 10.44 -3.77 -6.12
CA GLU A 77 10.93 -3.91 -4.75
C GLU A 77 11.23 -2.54 -4.14
N PHE A 78 10.80 -2.35 -2.90
CA PHE A 78 11.01 -1.14 -2.12
C PHE A 78 11.70 -1.47 -0.79
N GLY A 79 12.64 -0.64 -0.38
CA GLY A 79 13.25 -0.66 0.94
C GLY A 79 13.08 0.69 1.66
N MET A 80 13.61 0.80 2.87
CA MET A 80 13.70 2.09 3.56
C MET A 80 14.67 3.01 2.82
N ALA A 81 14.26 4.26 2.60
CA ALA A 81 15.16 5.32 2.14
C ALA A 81 16.27 5.55 3.17
N ARG A 82 17.48 5.82 2.70
CA ARG A 82 18.64 6.14 3.55
C ARG A 82 18.64 7.58 4.03
#